data_AF-K8Y552-F1
#
_entry.id   AF-K8Y552-F1
#
_cell.length_a   1.000
_cell.length_b   1.000
_cell.length_c   1.000
_cell.angle_alpha   90.00
_cell.angle_beta   90.00
_cell.angle_gamma   90.00
#
_symmetry.space_group_name_H-M   'P 1'
#
loop_
_entity.id
_entity.type
_entity.pdbx_description
1 polymer ?
#
loop_
_entity_poly.entity_id
_entity_poly.type
_entity_poly.pdbx_seq_one_letter_code
_entity_poly.pdbx_strand_id
1 'polypeptide(L)'
;MEIITETKMEKNMRLIILTVIACLSLNCFIGSHRDACKYNLHESISSSYCKFIGTATASTNPNMDANTLQKRDQILTFELLNCYQYYEKLKECNKEEYKYMPAIYGMNLNPYFSVDRNRVAFRE
;
A
#
# COMPACT_ATOMS: atom_id res chain seq x y z
N MET A 1 29.33 35.34 -6.56
CA MET A 1 28.07 34.54 -6.63
C MET A 1 28.31 33.05 -6.38
N GLU A 2 29.55 32.57 -6.54
CA GLU A 2 29.94 31.15 -6.34
C GLU A 2 29.91 30.65 -4.88
N ILE A 3 30.23 31.50 -3.91
CA ILE A 3 30.23 31.14 -2.47
C ILE A 3 28.82 30.79 -1.95
N ILE A 4 27.77 31.40 -2.54
CA ILE A 4 26.37 31.14 -2.15
C ILE A 4 25.92 29.78 -2.71
N THR A 5 26.40 29.39 -3.88
CA THR A 5 26.10 28.07 -4.47
C THR A 5 26.79 26.93 -3.74
N GLU A 6 28.04 27.09 -3.30
CA GLU A 6 28.76 26.06 -2.55
C GLU A 6 28.14 25.78 -1.17
N THR A 7 27.82 26.83 -0.41
CA THR A 7 27.16 26.69 0.90
C THR A 7 25.73 26.12 0.80
N LYS A 8 25.03 26.37 -0.32
CA LYS A 8 23.72 25.79 -0.62
C LYS A 8 23.83 24.30 -0.99
N MET A 9 24.83 23.92 -1.80
CA MET A 9 25.07 22.52 -2.12
C MET A 9 25.51 21.71 -0.88
N GLU A 10 26.33 22.28 -0.01
CA GLU A 10 26.77 21.60 1.23
C GLU A 10 25.61 21.32 2.19
N LYS A 11 24.70 22.30 2.38
CA LYS A 11 23.49 22.11 3.18
C LYS A 11 22.54 21.08 2.57
N ASN A 12 22.36 21.09 1.26
CA ASN A 12 21.55 20.09 0.55
C ASN A 12 22.15 18.68 0.64
N MET A 13 23.47 18.55 0.55
CA MET A 13 24.16 17.27 0.66
C MET A 13 24.03 16.69 2.08
N ARG A 14 24.19 17.52 3.13
CA ARG A 14 23.98 17.11 4.52
C ARG A 14 22.53 16.65 4.77
N LEU A 15 21.55 17.34 4.16
CA LEU A 15 20.14 16.97 4.27
C LEU A 15 19.83 15.61 3.62
N ILE A 16 20.41 15.34 2.45
CA ILE A 16 20.27 14.04 1.76
C ILE A 16 20.86 12.92 2.62
N ILE A 17 22.07 13.11 3.15
CA ILE A 17 22.75 12.11 3.99
C ILE A 17 21.93 11.80 5.26
N LEU A 18 21.42 12.84 5.94
CA LEU A 18 20.56 12.68 7.11
C LEU A 18 19.27 11.93 6.79
N THR A 19 18.65 12.22 5.64
CA THR A 19 17.44 11.52 5.17
C THR A 19 17.72 10.04 4.92
N VAL A 20 18.84 9.71 4.28
CA VAL A 20 19.23 8.30 4.02
C VAL A 20 19.49 7.55 5.33
N ILE A 21 20.20 8.16 6.28
CA ILE A 21 20.47 7.57 7.59
C ILE A 21 19.16 7.33 8.37
N ALA A 22 18.23 8.29 8.33
CA ALA A 22 16.92 8.16 8.95
C ALA A 22 16.08 7.03 8.32
N CYS A 23 16.11 6.88 6.99
CA CYS A 23 15.42 5.77 6.33
C CYS A 23 16.01 4.39 6.69
N LEU A 24 17.33 4.31 6.87
CA LEU A 24 18.01 3.09 7.31
C LEU A 24 17.69 2.73 8.77
N SER A 25 17.63 3.72 9.67
CA SER A 25 17.32 3.48 11.09
C SER A 25 15.85 3.14 11.33
N LEU A 26 14.94 3.61 10.47
CA LEU A 26 13.50 3.38 10.57
C LEU A 26 13.02 2.13 9.82
N ASN A 27 13.92 1.33 9.24
CA ASN A 27 13.61 0.13 8.46
C ASN A 27 12.53 0.38 7.38
N CYS A 28 12.69 1.44 6.58
CA CYS A 28 11.78 1.68 5.46
C CYS A 28 11.83 0.51 4.45
N PHE A 29 10.71 0.14 3.82
CA PHE A 29 10.76 -0.85 2.75
C PHE A 29 11.30 -0.19 1.48
N ILE A 30 12.32 -0.83 0.91
CA ILE A 30 12.91 -0.44 -0.37
C ILE A 30 12.50 -1.51 -1.38
N GLY A 31 11.86 -1.08 -2.47
CA GLY A 31 11.43 -2.00 -3.52
C GLY A 31 11.16 -1.29 -4.83
N SER A 32 10.38 -1.93 -5.69
CA SER A 32 10.00 -1.35 -6.97
C SER A 32 8.83 -0.36 -6.81
N HIS A 33 8.62 0.51 -7.80
CA HIS A 33 7.40 1.33 -7.88
C HIS A 33 6.12 0.50 -7.85
N ARG A 34 6.15 -0.71 -8.43
CA ARG A 34 5.03 -1.66 -8.37
C ARG A 34 4.73 -2.05 -6.93
N ASP A 35 5.74 -2.32 -6.12
CA ASP A 35 5.55 -2.71 -4.72
C ASP A 35 5.03 -1.52 -3.89
N ALA A 36 5.55 -0.32 -4.14
CA ALA A 36 5.05 0.91 -3.52
C ALA A 36 3.58 1.17 -3.88
N CYS A 37 3.20 1.00 -5.15
CA CYS A 37 1.83 1.14 -5.63
C CYS A 37 0.90 0.14 -4.92
N LYS A 38 1.29 -1.14 -4.86
CA LYS A 38 0.54 -2.18 -4.16
C LYS A 38 0.40 -1.89 -2.67
N TYR A 39 1.48 -1.44 -2.03
CA TYR A 39 1.49 -1.09 -0.61
C TYR A 39 0.51 0.06 -0.33
N ASN A 40 0.63 1.17 -1.06
CA ASN A 40 -0.24 2.33 -0.89
C ASN A 40 -1.71 1.98 -1.19
N LEU A 41 -1.95 1.14 -2.20
CA LEU A 41 -3.29 0.70 -2.55
C LEU A 41 -3.86 -0.22 -1.44
N HIS A 42 -3.05 -1.10 -0.87
CA HIS A 42 -3.46 -1.99 0.22
C HIS A 42 -3.75 -1.24 1.52
N GLU A 43 -2.94 -0.22 1.84
CA GLU A 43 -3.12 0.63 3.02
C GLU A 43 -4.35 1.54 2.91
N SER A 44 -4.85 1.77 1.70
CA SER A 44 -6.08 2.54 1.49
C SER A 44 -7.33 1.79 1.94
N ILE A 45 -8.42 2.53 2.17
CA ILE A 45 -9.72 1.96 2.53
C ILE A 45 -10.26 0.98 1.48
N SER A 46 -9.74 1.04 0.25
CA SER A 46 -10.25 0.24 -0.86
C SER A 46 -10.02 -1.27 -0.72
N SER A 47 -8.97 -1.69 -0.01
CA SER A 47 -8.72 -3.10 0.30
C SER A 47 -9.75 -3.69 1.26
N SER A 48 -10.34 -2.85 2.12
CA SER A 48 -11.29 -3.27 3.16
C SER A 48 -12.62 -3.72 2.57
N TYR A 49 -13.06 -3.11 1.47
CA TYR A 49 -14.31 -3.45 0.80
C TYR A 49 -14.32 -4.92 0.31
N CYS A 50 -13.19 -5.43 -0.18
CA CYS A 50 -13.07 -6.83 -0.59
C CYS A 50 -13.19 -7.82 0.59
N LYS A 51 -12.67 -7.45 1.77
CA LYS A 51 -12.69 -8.29 2.97
C LYS A 51 -14.11 -8.37 3.55
N PHE A 52 -14.85 -7.27 3.47
CA PHE A 52 -16.22 -7.17 3.97
C PHE A 52 -17.18 -8.10 3.23
N ILE A 53 -17.08 -8.23 1.90
CA ILE A 53 -17.94 -9.13 1.10
C ILE A 53 -17.83 -10.59 1.56
N GLY A 54 -16.62 -11.07 1.83
CA GLY A 54 -16.39 -12.44 2.30
C GLY A 54 -17.09 -12.72 3.64
N THR A 55 -17.00 -11.78 4.58
CA THR A 55 -17.68 -11.90 5.88
C THR A 55 -19.19 -11.69 5.80
N ALA A 56 -19.62 -10.78 4.92
CA ALA A 56 -21.01 -10.41 4.77
C ALA A 56 -21.79 -11.49 4.02
N THR A 57 -21.17 -12.31 3.17
CA THR A 57 -21.84 -13.47 2.53
C THR A 57 -21.93 -14.70 3.44
N ALA A 58 -20.98 -14.87 4.38
CA ALA A 58 -20.95 -16.00 5.31
C ALA A 58 -21.97 -15.90 6.48
N SER A 59 -22.52 -14.72 6.74
CA SER A 59 -23.39 -14.41 7.90
C SER A 59 -24.88 -14.28 7.52
N THR A 60 -25.36 -15.11 6.59
CA THR A 60 -26.78 -15.18 6.18
C THR A 60 -27.65 -15.85 7.25
N ASN A 61 -28.62 -15.11 7.81
CA ASN A 61 -29.74 -15.70 8.56
C ASN A 61 -30.90 -15.97 7.60
N PRO A 62 -31.42 -17.21 7.48
CA PRO A 62 -32.52 -17.55 6.57
C PRO A 62 -33.86 -16.89 6.94
N ASN A 63 -34.00 -16.33 8.14
CA ASN A 63 -35.22 -15.68 8.62
C ASN A 63 -35.15 -14.14 8.57
N MET A 64 -34.28 -13.57 7.73
CA MET A 64 -34.23 -12.11 7.56
C MET A 64 -35.48 -11.55 6.88
N ASP A 65 -35.94 -10.38 7.34
CA ASP A 65 -37.03 -9.68 6.68
C ASP A 65 -36.60 -9.11 5.31
N ALA A 66 -37.57 -8.92 4.41
CA ALA A 66 -37.33 -8.49 3.04
C ALA A 66 -36.67 -7.11 2.92
N ASN A 67 -36.94 -6.18 3.85
CA ASN A 67 -36.35 -4.84 3.84
C ASN A 67 -34.87 -4.89 4.28
N THR A 68 -34.55 -5.70 5.29
CA THR A 68 -33.15 -5.95 5.68
C THR A 68 -32.38 -6.68 4.59
N LEU A 69 -33.01 -7.63 3.89
CA LEU A 69 -32.39 -8.31 2.75
C LEU A 69 -32.07 -7.34 1.61
N GLN A 70 -33.01 -6.45 1.26
CA GLN A 70 -32.79 -5.44 0.22
C GLN A 70 -31.67 -4.45 0.57
N LYS A 71 -31.63 -3.95 1.81
CA LYS A 71 -30.56 -3.05 2.26
C LYS A 71 -29.20 -3.73 2.22
N ARG A 72 -29.15 -5.02 2.60
CA ARG A 72 -27.92 -5.81 2.54
C ARG A 72 -27.46 -5.99 1.10
N ASP A 73 -28.34 -6.30 0.16
CA ASP A 73 -27.99 -6.44 -1.26
C ASP A 73 -27.43 -5.14 -1.83
N GLN A 74 -27.99 -3.98 -1.45
CA GLN A 74 -27.46 -2.68 -1.86
C GLN A 74 -26.05 -2.43 -1.32
N ILE A 75 -25.82 -2.74 -0.03
CA ILE A 75 -24.49 -2.62 0.59
C ILE A 75 -23.51 -3.58 -0.09
N LEU A 76 -23.87 -4.86 -0.27
CA LEU A 76 -23.03 -5.85 -0.92
C LEU A 76 -22.68 -5.46 -2.36
N THR A 77 -23.63 -4.87 -3.10
CA THR A 77 -23.39 -4.39 -4.47
C THR A 77 -22.41 -3.22 -4.49
N PHE A 78 -22.55 -2.27 -3.57
CA PHE A 78 -21.61 -1.15 -3.43
C PHE A 78 -20.20 -1.64 -3.07
N GLU A 79 -20.11 -2.54 -2.08
CA GLU A 79 -18.85 -3.15 -1.64
C GLU A 79 -18.18 -3.92 -2.78
N LEU A 80 -18.96 -4.69 -3.55
CA LEU A 80 -18.49 -5.44 -4.71
C LEU A 80 -17.91 -4.53 -5.79
N LEU A 81 -18.59 -3.42 -6.10
CA LEU A 81 -18.10 -2.47 -7.10
C LEU A 81 -16.77 -1.84 -6.66
N ASN A 82 -16.65 -1.44 -5.40
CA ASN A 82 -15.40 -0.89 -4.88
C ASN A 82 -14.28 -1.92 -4.84
N CYS A 83 -14.60 -3.17 -4.50
CA CYS A 83 -13.64 -4.26 -4.56
C CYS A 83 -13.17 -4.53 -5.99
N TYR A 84 -14.07 -4.49 -6.97
CA TYR A 84 -13.73 -4.62 -8.38
C TYR A 84 -12.76 -3.50 -8.82
N GLN A 85 -13.07 -2.24 -8.48
CA GLN A 85 -12.19 -1.10 -8.76
C GLN A 85 -10.81 -1.22 -8.09
N TYR A 86 -10.76 -1.75 -6.87
CA TYR A 86 -9.49 -2.06 -6.20
C TYR A 86 -8.64 -3.03 -7.05
N TYR A 87 -9.22 -4.10 -7.56
CA TYR A 87 -8.49 -5.06 -8.40
C TYR A 87 -8.08 -4.51 -9.76
N GLU A 88 -8.85 -3.59 -10.35
CA GLU A 88 -8.42 -2.88 -11.56
C GLU A 88 -7.18 -2.02 -11.29
N LYS A 89 -7.19 -1.22 -10.21
CA LYS A 89 -6.01 -0.44 -9.79
C LYS A 89 -4.82 -1.32 -9.47
N LEU A 90 -5.06 -2.50 -8.88
CA LEU A 90 -4.00 -3.47 -8.60
C LEU A 90 -3.40 -4.05 -9.89
N LYS A 91 -4.20 -4.23 -10.95
CA LYS A 91 -3.70 -4.57 -12.29
C LYS A 91 -2.90 -3.43 -12.91
N GLU A 92 -3.32 -2.19 -12.72
CA GLU A 92 -2.57 -1.00 -13.17
C GLU A 92 -1.19 -0.91 -12.48
N CYS A 93 -1.11 -1.16 -11.17
CA CYS A 93 0.17 -1.24 -10.46
C CYS A 93 1.12 -2.29 -11.08
N ASN A 94 0.59 -3.36 -11.67
CA ASN A 94 1.42 -4.37 -12.35
C ASN A 94 1.81 -3.97 -13.78
N LYS A 95 1.16 -2.97 -14.38
CA LYS A 95 1.42 -2.53 -15.76
C LYS A 95 2.60 -1.55 -15.84
N GLU A 96 2.85 -0.78 -14.77
CA GLU A 96 4.00 0.11 -14.69
C GLU A 96 5.26 -0.67 -14.29
N GLU A 97 6.21 -0.80 -15.21
CA GLU A 97 7.52 -1.42 -14.94
C GLU A 97 8.63 -0.37 -15.08
N TYR A 98 8.75 0.51 -14.09
CA TYR A 98 9.92 1.36 -13.94
C TYR A 98 11.09 0.55 -13.38
N LYS A 99 11.71 -0.27 -14.24
CA LYS A 99 12.75 -1.25 -13.88
C LYS A 99 13.94 -0.67 -13.10
N TYR A 100 14.25 0.61 -13.29
CA TYR A 100 15.46 1.25 -12.75
C TYR A 100 15.18 2.38 -11.75
N MET A 101 13.91 2.60 -11.40
CA MET A 101 13.55 3.61 -10.40
C MET A 101 13.15 2.90 -9.11
N PRO A 102 13.99 2.91 -8.07
CA PRO A 102 13.62 2.36 -6.77
C PRO A 102 12.61 3.27 -6.08
N ALA A 103 11.71 2.67 -5.30
CA ALA A 103 10.75 3.39 -4.47
C ALA A 103 10.95 3.00 -2.99
N ILE A 104 10.83 4.00 -2.11
CA ILE A 104 10.78 3.81 -0.67
C ILE A 104 9.31 3.92 -0.24
N TYR A 105 8.79 2.91 0.44
CA TYR A 105 7.38 2.88 0.87
C TYR A 105 7.26 2.22 2.25
N GLY A 106 6.36 2.74 3.09
CA GLY A 106 6.11 2.19 4.43
C GLY A 106 7.30 2.24 5.40
N MET A 107 7.05 1.84 6.64
CA MET A 107 8.05 1.72 7.70
C MET A 107 7.84 0.39 8.41
N ASN A 108 8.89 -0.42 8.54
CA ASN A 108 8.81 -1.65 9.30
C ASN A 108 8.99 -1.37 10.79
N LEU A 109 7.86 -1.21 11.50
CA LEU A 109 7.83 -1.00 12.95
C LEU A 109 8.18 -2.26 13.76
N ASN A 110 8.32 -3.43 13.12
CA ASN A 110 8.72 -4.68 13.78
C ASN A 110 9.57 -5.55 12.83
N PRO A 111 10.88 -5.29 12.71
CA PRO A 111 11.74 -5.93 11.73
C PRO A 111 11.95 -7.42 12.06
N TYR A 112 11.12 -8.28 11.51
CA TYR A 112 11.44 -9.69 11.37
C TYR A 112 12.38 -9.84 10.18
N PHE A 113 13.66 -10.13 10.46
CA PHE A 113 14.63 -10.48 9.43
C PHE A 113 14.31 -11.88 8.90
N SER A 114 13.31 -12.02 8.02
CA SER A 114 13.17 -13.24 7.23
C SER A 114 14.33 -13.30 6.24
N VAL A 115 15.22 -14.30 6.42
CA VAL A 115 16.37 -14.60 5.57
C VAL A 115 15.90 -15.22 4.25
N ASP A 116 14.98 -14.56 3.55
CA ASP A 116 14.62 -14.87 2.18
C ASP A 116 14.91 -13.64 1.34
N ARG A 117 16.13 -13.62 0.78
CA ARG A 117 16.72 -12.50 0.03
C ARG A 117 15.93 -12.03 -1.21
N ASN A 118 14.81 -12.67 -1.53
CA ASN A 118 14.02 -12.40 -2.75
C ASN A 118 12.52 -12.16 -2.53
N ARG A 119 12.02 -12.05 -1.30
CA ARG A 119 10.62 -11.66 -1.06
C ARG A 119 10.54 -10.67 0.08
N VAL A 120 10.13 -9.45 -0.24
CA VAL A 120 9.54 -8.54 0.76
C VAL A 120 8.31 -9.28 1.28
N ALA A 121 8.40 -9.77 2.51
CA ALA A 121 7.29 -10.43 3.17
C ALA A 121 6.17 -9.41 3.36
N PHE A 122 5.15 -9.48 2.51
CA PHE A 122 3.88 -8.85 2.80
C PHE A 122 3.33 -9.58 4.03
N ARG A 123 3.08 -8.83 5.11
CA ARG A 123 2.44 -9.33 6.31
C ARG A 123 0.99 -9.67 5.96
N GLU A 124 0.64 -10.95 6.03
CA GLU A 124 -0.75 -11.43 5.98
C GLU A 124 -1.57 -10.93 7.18
#